data_AF-A0A949LM09-F1
#
_entry.id   AF-A0A949LM09-F1
#
_cell.length_a   1.000
_cell.length_b   1.000
_cell.length_c   1.000
_cell.angle_alpha   90.00
_cell.angle_beta   90.00
_cell.angle_gamma   90.00
#
_symmetry.space_group_name_H-M   'P 1'
#
loop_
_entity.id
_entity.type
_entity.pdbx_description
1 polymer ?
#
loop_
_entity_poly.entity_id
_entity_poly.type
_entity_poly.pdbx_seq_one_letter_code
_entity_poly.pdbx_strand_id
1 'polypeptide(L)'
;MKVREYKESDLDRLKELYHNSGFDYYLPGMNEFFSKRVVDSPDGIAMAAFLKLNAEAYLICDPKWRNPAWRMEALRQLESVCREDAVEKGAMEAVSFIPPQLNKTFGRRLSKMGWSPCRPEWQCYFKVIQNG
;
A
#
# COMPACT_ATOMS: atom_id res chain seq x y z
N MET A 1 18.91 22.19 11.23
CA MET A 1 18.07 21.12 10.65
C MET A 1 17.44 20.34 11.79
N LYS A 2 16.11 20.34 11.90
CA LYS A 2 15.37 19.63 12.96
C LYS A 2 14.28 18.78 12.32
N VAL A 3 14.21 17.50 12.70
CA VAL A 3 13.09 16.62 12.35
C VAL A 3 12.06 16.70 13.47
N ARG A 4 10.79 16.88 13.11
CA ARG A 4 9.68 16.95 14.07
C ARG A 4 8.42 16.27 13.52
N GLU A 5 7.39 16.17 14.37
CA GLU A 5 6.07 15.75 13.93
C GLU A 5 5.46 16.79 12.97
N TYR A 6 4.73 16.30 11.97
CA TYR A 6 3.85 17.11 11.13
C TYR A 6 2.76 17.80 11.97
N LYS A 7 2.39 19.02 11.58
CA LYS A 7 1.25 19.76 12.13
C LYS A 7 0.32 20.17 11.00
N GLU A 8 -0.97 20.36 11.31
CA GLU A 8 -1.93 20.78 10.28
C GLU A 8 -1.59 22.12 9.62
N SER A 9 -0.88 23.00 10.33
CA SER A 9 -0.36 24.25 9.77
C SER A 9 0.68 24.05 8.66
N ASP A 10 1.25 22.84 8.50
CA ASP A 10 2.22 22.53 7.45
C ASP A 10 1.53 22.14 6.13
N LEU A 11 0.21 21.94 6.12
CA LEU A 11 -0.53 21.35 4.99
C LEU A 11 -0.36 22.11 3.68
N ASP A 12 -0.48 23.44 3.72
CA ASP A 12 -0.39 24.26 2.51
C ASP A 12 1.02 24.18 1.91
N ARG A 13 2.04 24.29 2.77
CA ARG A 13 3.44 24.12 2.34
C ARG A 13 3.71 22.71 1.81
N LEU A 14 3.12 21.68 2.41
CA LEU A 14 3.24 20.31 1.94
C LEU A 14 2.66 20.14 0.53
N LYS A 15 1.49 20.72 0.25
CA LYS A 15 0.87 20.68 -1.08
C LYS A 15 1.74 21.36 -2.13
N GLU A 16 2.36 22.49 -1.80
CA GLU A 16 3.33 23.16 -2.68
C GLU A 16 4.55 22.27 -2.98
N LEU A 17 5.15 21.67 -1.95
CA LEU A 17 6.28 20.75 -2.12
C LEU A 17 5.90 19.56 -3.00
N TYR A 18 4.71 19.01 -2.79
CA TYR A 18 4.17 17.90 -3.59
C TYR A 18 4.01 18.30 -5.06
N HIS A 19 3.40 19.45 -5.32
CA HIS A 19 3.22 19.99 -6.67
C HIS A 19 4.56 20.23 -7.37
N ASN A 20 5.50 20.90 -6.68
CA ASN A 20 6.83 21.21 -7.22
C ASN A 20 7.68 19.95 -7.47
N SER A 21 7.41 18.85 -6.76
CA SER A 21 8.10 17.57 -6.99
C SER A 21 7.69 16.91 -8.31
N GLY A 22 6.59 17.34 -8.93
CA GLY A 22 6.13 16.82 -10.22
C GLY A 22 5.63 15.38 -10.15
N PHE A 23 5.22 14.90 -8.98
CA PHE A 23 4.67 13.55 -8.83
C PHE A 23 3.34 13.43 -9.59
N ASP A 24 3.18 12.35 -10.34
CA ASP A 24 2.02 12.05 -11.18
C ASP A 24 1.02 11.09 -10.50
N TYR A 25 1.20 10.85 -9.21
CA TYR A 25 0.31 10.06 -8.37
C TYR A 25 -0.48 10.97 -7.42
N TYR A 26 -1.34 10.37 -6.61
CA TYR A 26 -2.13 11.10 -5.61
C TYR A 26 -1.36 11.19 -4.28
N LEU A 27 -1.46 12.32 -3.59
CA LEU A 27 -1.02 12.46 -2.19
C LEU A 27 -2.17 12.02 -1.27
N PRO A 28 -2.04 10.90 -0.53
CA PRO A 28 -3.05 10.43 0.41
C PRO A 28 -3.45 11.47 1.45
N GLY A 29 -4.65 11.30 2.02
CA GLY A 29 -5.11 12.10 3.14
C GLY A 29 -4.18 11.94 4.35
N MET A 30 -3.98 13.00 5.13
CA MET A 30 -3.10 12.97 6.31
C MET A 30 -3.56 11.99 7.41
N ASN A 31 -4.84 11.61 7.40
CA ASN A 31 -5.43 10.60 8.26
C ASN A 31 -5.06 9.16 7.87
N GLU A 32 -4.56 8.92 6.65
CA GLU A 32 -4.16 7.59 6.18
C GLU A 32 -2.74 7.22 6.63
N PHE A 33 -1.94 8.20 7.05
CA PHE A 33 -0.57 7.99 7.50
C PHE A 33 -0.50 7.77 9.01
N PHE A 34 0.09 6.64 9.43
CA PHE A 34 0.32 6.32 10.83
C PHE A 34 1.51 7.07 11.42
N SER A 35 2.52 7.39 10.59
CA SER A 35 3.69 8.18 11.01
C SER A 35 3.89 9.36 10.07
N LYS A 36 4.08 10.55 10.66
CA LYS A 36 4.25 11.79 9.92
C LYS A 36 5.40 12.61 10.47
N ARG A 37 6.44 12.82 9.66
CA ARG A 37 7.65 13.56 10.03
C ARG A 37 8.01 14.58 8.98
N VAL A 38 8.46 15.75 9.43
CA VAL A 38 8.90 16.85 8.56
C VAL A 38 10.25 17.39 9.01
N VAL A 39 10.97 18.02 8.08
CA VAL A 39 12.19 18.77 8.35
C VAL A 39 11.86 20.26 8.38
N ASP A 40 12.14 20.92 9.51
CA ASP A 40 11.95 22.38 9.66
C ASP A 40 12.93 23.20 8.82
N SER A 41 12.42 24.33 8.32
CA SER A 41 13.09 25.36 7.52
C SER A 41 12.62 26.76 7.96
N PRO A 42 13.37 27.84 7.68
CA PRO A 42 12.87 29.21 7.89
C PRO A 42 11.55 29.51 7.16
N ASP A 43 11.35 28.93 5.97
CA ASP A 43 10.15 29.12 5.14
C ASP A 43 9.06 28.04 5.38
N GLY A 44 9.06 27.42 6.57
CA GLY A 44 8.13 26.34 6.94
C GLY A 44 8.80 24.97 6.93
N ILE A 45 8.33 24.04 6.08
CA ILE A 45 8.93 22.71 5.95
C ILE A 45 9.74 22.60 4.65
N ALA A 46 10.87 21.89 4.71
CA ALA A 46 11.71 21.58 3.56
C ALA A 46 11.41 20.20 2.96
N MET A 47 11.05 19.23 3.81
CA MET A 47 10.85 17.83 3.44
C MET A 47 9.80 17.19 4.34
N ALA A 48 9.11 16.18 3.83
CA ALA A 48 8.20 15.35 4.59
C ALA A 48 8.44 13.86 4.27
N ALA A 49 8.25 13.02 5.29
CA ALA A 49 8.25 11.57 5.18
C ALA A 49 7.05 11.01 5.94
N PHE A 50 6.30 10.15 5.28
CA PHE A 50 5.08 9.55 5.79
C PHE A 50 5.12 8.04 5.68
N LEU A 51 4.51 7.35 6.64
CA LEU A 51 4.32 5.90 6.60
C LEU A 51 2.83 5.58 6.71
N LYS A 52 2.34 4.73 5.81
CA LYS A 52 0.98 4.16 5.80
C LYS A 52 1.05 2.68 6.18
N LEU A 53 0.06 2.20 6.93
CA LEU A 53 -0.07 0.77 7.24
C LEU A 53 -0.84 0.08 6.11
N ASN A 54 -0.27 -0.99 5.58
CA ASN A 54 -0.89 -1.83 4.55
C ASN A 54 -0.98 -3.27 5.08
N ALA A 55 -2.10 -3.95 4.81
CA ALA A 55 -2.18 -5.39 5.01
C ALA A 55 -1.41 -6.10 3.89
N GLU A 56 -0.65 -7.14 4.21
CA GLU A 56 -0.05 -8.01 3.18
C GLU A 56 -0.90 -9.27 3.02
N ALA A 57 -1.35 -9.52 1.80
CA ALA A 57 -2.18 -10.67 1.47
C ALA A 57 -1.33 -11.86 0.99
N TYR A 58 -1.45 -12.97 1.73
CA TYR A 58 -0.87 -14.26 1.39
C TYR A 58 -1.96 -15.23 0.95
N LEU A 59 -1.69 -15.96 -0.12
CA LEU A 59 -2.53 -17.07 -0.57
C LEU A 59 -1.74 -18.37 -0.56
N ILE A 60 -2.24 -19.35 0.18
CA ILE A 60 -1.75 -20.72 0.17
C ILE A 60 -2.85 -21.60 -0.43
N CYS A 61 -2.51 -22.38 -1.44
CA CYS A 61 -3.47 -23.20 -2.16
C CYS A 61 -2.87 -24.58 -2.45
N ASP A 62 -3.58 -25.65 -2.08
CA ASP A 62 -3.19 -27.02 -2.47
C ASP A 62 -3.45 -27.22 -3.98
N PRO A 63 -2.41 -27.44 -4.80
CA PRO A 63 -2.58 -27.62 -6.24
C PRO A 63 -3.33 -28.90 -6.61
N LYS A 64 -3.39 -29.89 -5.71
CA LYS A 64 -4.06 -31.18 -5.90
C LYS A 64 -5.52 -31.19 -5.43
N TRP A 65 -5.95 -30.20 -4.66
CA TRP A 65 -7.32 -30.14 -4.18
C TRP A 65 -8.28 -29.83 -5.32
N ARG A 66 -9.18 -30.79 -5.62
CA ARG A 66 -10.21 -30.68 -6.65
C ARG A 66 -9.62 -30.24 -8.00
N ASN A 67 -10.37 -29.46 -8.78
CA ASN A 67 -9.95 -28.94 -10.08
C ASN A 67 -9.79 -27.41 -10.04
N PRO A 68 -9.16 -26.79 -11.07
CA PRO A 68 -8.91 -25.35 -11.09
C PRO A 68 -10.15 -24.47 -10.91
N ALA A 69 -11.32 -24.89 -11.41
CA ALA A 69 -12.54 -24.10 -11.29
C ALA A 69 -13.01 -24.02 -9.83
N TRP A 70 -13.00 -25.16 -9.11
CA TRP A 70 -13.31 -25.20 -7.67
C TRP A 70 -12.34 -24.36 -6.85
N ARG A 71 -11.03 -24.39 -7.17
CA ARG A 71 -10.03 -23.55 -6.50
C ARG A 71 -10.27 -22.06 -6.72
N MET A 72 -10.69 -21.68 -7.92
CA MET A 72 -11.03 -20.29 -8.22
C MET A 72 -12.26 -19.83 -7.48
N GLU A 73 -13.26 -20.69 -7.33
CA GLU A 73 -14.46 -20.36 -6.57
C GLU A 73 -14.15 -20.20 -5.07
N ALA A 74 -13.39 -21.14 -4.50
CA ALA A 74 -12.92 -21.02 -3.12
C ALA A 74 -12.08 -19.74 -2.90
N LEU A 75 -11.21 -19.38 -3.84
CA LEU A 75 -10.41 -18.15 -3.75
C LEU A 75 -11.28 -16.90 -3.68
N ARG A 76 -12.37 -16.82 -4.45
CA ARG A 76 -13.29 -15.67 -4.38
C ARG A 76 -13.98 -15.57 -3.02
N GLN A 77 -14.38 -16.69 -2.46
CA GLN A 77 -15.01 -16.72 -1.13
C GLN A 77 -14.02 -16.31 -0.04
N LEU A 78 -12.79 -16.81 -0.10
CA LEU A 78 -11.72 -16.41 0.80
C LEU A 78 -11.41 -14.91 0.68
N GLU A 79 -11.29 -14.39 -0.54
CA GLU A 79 -11.03 -12.97 -0.76
C GLU A 79 -12.14 -12.09 -0.16
N SER A 80 -13.42 -12.44 -0.38
CA SER A 80 -14.53 -11.66 0.17
C SER A 80 -14.52 -11.61 1.69
N VAL A 81 -14.32 -12.76 2.35
CA VAL A 81 -14.28 -12.82 3.82
C VAL A 81 -13.03 -12.11 4.35
N CYS A 82 -11.86 -12.30 3.73
CA CYS A 82 -10.65 -11.59 4.11
C CYS A 82 -10.77 -10.07 3.94
N ARG A 83 -11.50 -9.60 2.93
CA ARG A 83 -11.78 -8.17 2.72
C ARG A 83 -12.67 -7.61 3.83
N GLU A 84 -13.71 -8.33 4.24
CA GLU A 84 -14.57 -7.94 5.35
C GLU A 84 -13.78 -7.86 6.67
N ASP A 85 -12.99 -8.90 6.96
CA ASP A 85 -12.06 -8.95 8.08
C ASP A 85 -11.07 -7.77 8.10
N ALA A 86 -10.53 -7.40 6.93
CA ALA A 86 -9.59 -6.31 6.79
C ALA A 86 -10.25 -4.96 7.12
N VAL A 87 -11.48 -4.74 6.65
CA VAL A 87 -12.27 -3.53 6.96
C VAL A 87 -12.55 -3.44 8.45
N GLU A 88 -12.99 -4.52 9.10
CA GLU A 88 -13.25 -4.55 10.54
C GLU A 88 -11.99 -4.23 11.37
N LYS A 89 -10.81 -4.66 10.88
CA LYS A 89 -9.51 -4.41 11.51
C LYS A 89 -8.90 -3.05 11.15
N GLY A 90 -9.62 -2.23 10.36
CA GLY A 90 -9.18 -0.88 9.99
C GLY A 90 -8.09 -0.84 8.91
N ALA A 91 -7.87 -1.92 8.17
CA ALA A 91 -6.99 -1.90 7.01
C ALA A 91 -7.66 -1.12 5.86
N MET A 92 -6.96 -0.11 5.35
CA MET A 92 -7.45 0.73 4.25
C MET A 92 -7.01 0.19 2.88
N GLU A 93 -5.87 -0.50 2.86
CA GLU A 93 -5.26 -1.04 1.65
C GLU A 93 -4.62 -2.39 1.94
N ALA A 94 -4.58 -3.24 0.91
CA ALA A 94 -3.87 -4.50 0.93
C ALA A 94 -2.91 -4.57 -0.26
N VAL A 95 -1.73 -5.15 -0.03
CA VAL A 95 -0.74 -5.44 -1.06
C VAL A 95 -0.58 -6.94 -1.20
N SER A 96 -0.32 -7.41 -2.42
CA SER A 96 0.03 -8.81 -2.67
C SER A 96 1.22 -8.86 -3.59
N PHE A 97 2.30 -9.49 -3.13
CA PHE A 97 3.51 -9.67 -3.92
C PHE A 97 3.47 -11.04 -4.58
N ILE A 98 3.48 -11.05 -5.92
CA ILE A 98 3.50 -12.28 -6.70
C ILE A 98 4.82 -12.40 -7.47
N PRO A 99 5.41 -13.60 -7.55
CA PRO A 99 6.57 -13.84 -8.39
C PRO A 99 6.32 -13.44 -9.85
N PRO A 100 7.31 -12.87 -10.57
CA PRO A 100 7.14 -12.43 -11.96
C PRO A 100 6.61 -13.52 -12.90
N GLN A 101 6.94 -14.78 -12.64
CA GLN A 101 6.51 -15.93 -13.43
C GLN A 101 5.00 -16.20 -13.30
N LEU A 102 4.41 -15.87 -12.15
CA LEU A 102 2.98 -16.01 -11.89
C LEU A 102 2.18 -14.81 -12.38
N ASN A 103 2.79 -13.63 -12.54
CA ASN A 103 2.09 -12.41 -12.93
C ASN A 103 1.33 -12.55 -14.26
N LYS A 104 1.91 -13.23 -15.25
CA LYS A 104 1.28 -13.42 -16.58
C LYS A 104 -0.07 -14.15 -16.52
N THR A 105 -0.28 -15.02 -15.54
CA THR A 105 -1.51 -15.84 -15.44
C THR A 105 -2.35 -15.45 -14.24
N PHE A 106 -1.73 -15.38 -13.05
CA PHE A 106 -2.41 -15.08 -11.80
C PHE A 106 -2.74 -13.60 -11.65
N GLY A 107 -1.91 -12.69 -12.17
CA GLY A 107 -2.19 -11.25 -12.17
C GLY A 107 -3.53 -10.91 -12.85
N ARG A 108 -3.84 -11.56 -13.99
CA ARG A 108 -5.15 -11.42 -14.65
C ARG A 108 -6.32 -11.85 -13.77
N ARG A 109 -6.12 -12.84 -12.89
CA ARG A 109 -7.16 -13.31 -11.96
C ARG A 109 -7.35 -12.31 -10.83
N LEU A 110 -6.26 -11.78 -10.27
CA LEU A 110 -6.28 -10.71 -9.27
C LEU A 110 -7.04 -9.49 -9.81
N SER A 111 -6.75 -9.04 -11.03
CA SER A 111 -7.48 -7.90 -11.62
C SER A 111 -8.97 -8.14 -11.80
N LYS A 112 -9.40 -9.38 -12.08
CA LYS A 112 -10.83 -9.72 -12.11
C LYS A 112 -11.50 -9.70 -10.73
N MET A 113 -10.71 -9.74 -9.65
CA MET A 113 -11.17 -9.61 -8.26
C MET A 113 -10.95 -8.18 -7.73
N GLY A 114 -10.69 -7.19 -8.60
CA GLY A 114 -10.56 -5.79 -8.20
C GLY A 114 -9.15 -5.36 -7.78
N TRP A 115 -8.16 -6.25 -7.81
CA TRP A 115 -6.78 -5.88 -7.51
C TRP A 115 -6.15 -5.11 -8.67
N SER A 116 -5.54 -3.97 -8.36
CA SER A 116 -4.77 -3.21 -9.35
C SER A 116 -3.30 -3.62 -9.29
N PRO A 117 -2.61 -3.80 -10.43
CA PRO A 117 -1.17 -3.95 -10.40
C PRO A 117 -0.55 -2.67 -9.82
N CYS A 118 0.47 -2.81 -8.97
CA CYS A 118 1.37 -1.69 -8.70
C CYS A 118 1.98 -1.22 -10.02
N ARG A 119 2.32 0.07 -10.11
CA ARG A 119 2.91 0.65 -11.31
C ARG A 119 4.11 -0.19 -11.78
N PRO A 120 4.10 -0.70 -13.04
CA PRO A 120 5.02 -1.75 -13.49
C PRO A 120 6.49 -1.32 -13.49
N GLU A 121 6.76 -0.02 -13.57
CA GLU A 121 8.09 0.59 -13.53
C GLU A 121 8.60 0.85 -12.10
N TRP A 122 7.78 0.64 -11.08
CA TRP A 122 8.14 0.92 -9.68
C TRP A 122 8.80 -0.30 -9.03
N GLN A 123 9.92 -0.05 -8.36
CA GLN A 123 10.62 -1.07 -7.59
C GLN A 123 10.16 -1.06 -6.14
N CYS A 124 9.95 -2.25 -5.56
CA CYS A 124 9.71 -2.41 -4.13
C CYS A 124 11.04 -2.64 -3.40
N TYR A 125 11.39 -1.72 -2.49
CA TYR A 125 12.45 -1.91 -1.51
C TYR A 125 11.82 -2.23 -0.16
N PHE A 126 12.33 -3.25 0.53
CA PHE A 126 11.87 -3.60 1.87
C PHE A 126 13.02 -3.47 2.88
N LYS A 127 12.67 -3.18 4.13
CA LYS A 127 13.61 -3.10 5.25
C LYS A 127 12.99 -3.78 6.46
N VAL A 128 13.74 -4.66 7.10
CA VAL A 128 13.35 -5.23 8.39
C VAL A 128 13.43 -4.14 9.45
N ILE A 129 12.32 -3.89 10.12
CA ILE A 129 12.28 -3.01 11.30
C ILE A 129 12.52 -3.89 12.52
N GLN A 130 13.66 -3.71 13.17
CA GLN A 130 13.93 -4.39 14.43
C GLN A 130 13.15 -3.67 15.54
N ASN A 131 12.36 -4.45 16.30
CA ASN A 131 11.89 -3.98 17.59
C ASN A 131 13.08 -4.06 18.53
N GLY A 132 13.45 -2.94 19.15
CA GLY A 132 14.57 -2.85 20.10
C GLY A 132 14.36 -3.71 21.34
#